data_AF-A0A6G3S5K2-F1
#
_entry.id   AF-A0A6G3S5K2-F1
#
_cell.length_a   1.000
_cell.length_b   1.000
_cell.length_c   1.000
_cell.angle_alpha   90.00
_cell.angle_beta   90.00
_cell.angle_gamma   90.00
#
_symmetry.space_group_name_H-M   'P 1'
#
loop_
_entity.id
_entity.type
_entity.pdbx_description
1 polymer ?
#
loop_
_entity_poly.entity_id
_entity_poly.type
_entity_poly.pdbx_seq_one_letter_code
_entity_poly.pdbx_strand_id
1 'polypeptide(L)'
;MSHGRATAERRTEVSMTVVVDPGQPPHLAPPVLEVRGPLAAGRVSAALDHAATRTAGGDAWRHSLQRIGPDHHLLHVEPQPAAATDPFPAGLVADLLTARGGPAVPLAPAQLDLVRRVENTPGPPLFRVLNAAEPFDPAAVEGALRGLARAHPLLGARIDAQEGGSVQ
;
A
#
# COMPACT_ATOMS: atom_id res chain seq x y z
N MET A 1 6.17 53.49 -3.63
CA MET A 1 6.41 52.48 -2.58
C MET A 1 5.31 51.44 -2.72
N SER A 2 5.63 50.27 -3.30
CA SER A 2 4.64 49.30 -3.77
C SER A 2 4.43 48.19 -2.74
N HIS A 3 3.16 47.88 -2.46
CA HIS A 3 2.74 46.81 -1.56
C HIS A 3 3.03 45.43 -2.18
N GLY A 4 3.98 44.70 -1.61
CA GLY A 4 4.20 43.28 -1.91
C GLY A 4 3.07 42.46 -1.30
N ARG A 5 2.02 42.20 -2.09
CA ARG A 5 0.99 41.20 -1.80
C ARG A 5 1.67 39.84 -1.84
N ALA A 6 1.94 39.25 -0.67
CA ALA A 6 2.36 37.86 -0.57
C ALA A 6 1.18 36.97 -0.97
N THR A 7 1.12 36.59 -2.24
CA THR A 7 0.25 35.52 -2.71
C THR A 7 0.80 34.21 -2.16
N ALA A 8 0.13 33.68 -1.13
CA ALA A 8 0.25 32.28 -0.77
C ALA A 8 -0.34 31.46 -1.92
N GLU A 9 0.52 30.99 -2.83
CA GLU A 9 0.16 29.90 -3.72
C GLU A 9 -0.07 28.67 -2.84
N ARG A 10 -1.35 28.40 -2.52
CA ARG A 10 -1.76 27.07 -2.09
C ARG A 10 -1.36 26.13 -3.21
N ARG A 11 -0.27 25.40 -3.03
CA ARG A 11 -0.02 24.16 -3.76
C ARG A 11 -1.30 23.33 -3.64
N THR A 12 -2.02 23.18 -4.75
CA THR A 12 -3.06 22.15 -4.90
C THR A 12 -2.37 20.79 -4.92
N GLU A 13 -1.82 20.37 -3.78
CA GLU A 13 -1.56 18.96 -3.53
C GLU A 13 -2.94 18.29 -3.50
N VAL A 14 -3.29 17.67 -4.62
CA VAL A 14 -4.56 16.97 -4.79
C VAL A 14 -4.68 15.96 -3.66
N SER A 15 -5.60 16.23 -2.73
CA SER A 15 -5.72 15.48 -1.49
C SER A 15 -6.58 14.23 -1.71
N MET A 16 -6.11 13.08 -1.24
CA MET A 16 -6.90 11.84 -1.26
C MET A 16 -7.87 11.82 -0.08
N THR A 17 -9.11 11.43 -0.34
CA THR A 17 -10.16 11.19 0.66
C THR A 17 -10.66 9.76 0.53
N VAL A 18 -10.93 9.10 1.65
CA VAL A 18 -11.55 7.77 1.67
C VAL A 18 -12.81 7.84 2.52
N VAL A 19 -13.94 7.43 1.94
CA VAL A 19 -15.22 7.27 2.64
C VAL A 19 -15.44 5.78 2.86
N VAL A 20 -15.69 5.39 4.10
CA VAL A 20 -16.01 4.00 4.45
C VAL A 20 -17.53 3.90 4.55
N ASP A 21 -18.13 3.10 3.69
CA ASP A 21 -19.53 2.69 3.82
C ASP A 21 -19.57 1.31 4.53
N PRO A 22 -19.98 1.26 5.81
CA PRO A 22 -20.08 0.02 6.56
C PRO A 22 -21.32 -0.83 6.16
N GLY A 23 -22.14 -0.35 5.23
CA GLY A 23 -23.42 -0.97 4.90
C GLY A 23 -24.45 -0.85 6.02
N GLN A 24 -25.60 -1.51 5.82
CA GLN A 24 -26.68 -1.48 6.80
C GLN A 24 -26.42 -2.47 7.96
N PRO A 25 -26.80 -2.11 9.21
CA PRO A 25 -26.83 -3.07 10.31
C PRO A 25 -27.65 -4.31 9.91
N PRO A 26 -27.17 -5.54 10.21
CA PRO A 26 -26.14 -5.86 11.19
C PRO A 26 -24.70 -5.99 10.65
N HIS A 27 -24.36 -5.32 9.52
CA HIS A 27 -23.00 -5.28 8.95
C HIS A 27 -22.43 -6.67 8.59
N LEU A 28 -23.30 -7.51 8.02
CA LEU A 28 -22.93 -8.87 7.59
C LEU A 28 -22.12 -8.90 6.28
N ALA A 29 -22.10 -7.78 5.55
CA ALA A 29 -21.31 -7.61 4.35
C ALA A 29 -20.03 -6.80 4.67
N PRO A 30 -18.90 -7.10 4.01
CA PRO A 30 -17.71 -6.29 4.12
C PRO A 30 -17.99 -4.84 3.69
N PRO A 31 -17.32 -3.85 4.30
CA PRO A 31 -17.51 -2.45 3.98
C PRO A 31 -17.02 -2.14 2.56
N VAL A 32 -17.65 -1.17 1.90
CA VAL A 32 -17.19 -0.62 0.62
C VAL A 32 -16.43 0.67 0.90
N LEU A 33 -15.27 0.85 0.26
CA LEU A 33 -14.46 2.05 0.42
C LEU A 33 -14.51 2.88 -0.86
N GLU A 34 -15.01 4.10 -0.76
CA GLU A 34 -14.96 5.07 -1.85
C GLU A 34 -13.70 5.92 -1.73
N VAL A 35 -12.83 5.84 -2.73
CA VAL A 35 -11.55 6.55 -2.78
C VAL A 35 -11.64 7.69 -3.80
N ARG A 36 -11.46 8.92 -3.33
CA ARG A 36 -11.43 10.14 -4.14
C ARG A 36 -10.03 10.74 -4.13
N GLY A 37 -9.50 11.09 -5.30
CA GLY A 37 -8.15 11.60 -5.48
C GLY A 37 -7.22 10.64 -6.24
N PRO A 38 -5.98 11.07 -6.50
CA PRO A 38 -5.03 10.33 -7.32
C PRO A 38 -4.61 9.04 -6.63
N LEU A 39 -4.91 7.89 -7.24
CA LEU A 39 -4.62 6.56 -6.69
C LEU A 39 -3.57 5.85 -7.55
N ALA A 40 -2.37 5.64 -6.99
CA ALA A 40 -1.30 4.90 -7.65
C ALA A 40 -1.64 3.40 -7.78
N ALA A 41 -1.20 2.78 -8.90
CA ALA A 41 -1.60 1.43 -9.33
C ALA A 41 -1.31 0.28 -8.33
N GLY A 42 -0.51 0.51 -7.29
CA GLY A 42 -0.22 -0.50 -6.26
C GLY A 42 -0.53 -0.06 -4.82
N ARG A 43 -1.20 1.08 -4.63
CA ARG A 43 -1.43 1.64 -3.28
C ARG A 43 -2.46 0.85 -2.48
N VAL A 44 -3.50 0.36 -3.14
CA VAL A 44 -4.57 -0.46 -2.53
C VAL A 44 -4.02 -1.78 -2.00
N SER A 45 -3.36 -2.55 -2.87
CA SER A 45 -2.83 -3.87 -2.47
C SER A 45 -1.85 -3.72 -1.30
N ALA A 46 -0.98 -2.72 -1.31
CA ALA A 46 -0.06 -2.50 -0.20
C ALA A 46 -0.73 -2.03 1.11
N ALA A 47 -1.80 -1.23 1.03
CA ALA A 47 -2.56 -0.87 2.22
C ALA A 47 -3.21 -2.13 2.85
N LEU A 48 -3.71 -3.04 2.02
CA LEU A 48 -4.28 -4.31 2.46
C LEU A 48 -3.21 -5.25 3.02
N ASP A 49 -2.06 -5.40 2.35
CA ASP A 49 -0.94 -6.21 2.82
C ASP A 49 -0.42 -5.70 4.17
N HIS A 50 -0.25 -4.38 4.30
CA HIS A 50 0.20 -3.77 5.54
C HIS A 50 -0.82 -3.93 6.67
N ALA A 51 -2.11 -3.82 6.37
CA ALA A 51 -3.16 -4.12 7.33
C ALA A 51 -3.12 -5.58 7.79
N ALA A 52 -2.93 -6.53 6.86
CA ALA A 52 -2.79 -7.95 7.16
C ALA A 52 -1.58 -8.26 8.07
N THR A 53 -0.49 -7.50 7.96
CA THR A 53 0.64 -7.65 8.90
C THR A 53 0.33 -7.19 10.32
N ARG A 54 -0.73 -6.41 10.55
CA ARG A 54 -1.07 -5.81 11.86
C ARG A 54 -2.23 -6.49 12.57
N THR A 55 -3.10 -7.20 11.86
CA THR A 55 -4.16 -8.03 12.45
C THR A 55 -3.63 -9.44 12.77
N ALA A 56 -3.92 -9.93 13.97
CA ALA A 56 -3.71 -11.34 14.30
C ALA A 56 -4.67 -12.16 13.40
N GLY A 57 -4.17 -13.19 12.72
CA GLY A 57 -4.98 -13.96 11.75
C GLY A 57 -4.58 -13.80 10.29
N GLY A 58 -3.85 -12.74 9.90
CA GLY A 58 -3.03 -12.66 8.68
C GLY A 58 -3.65 -12.99 7.31
N ASP A 59 -4.95 -13.29 7.23
CA ASP A 59 -5.54 -13.77 5.99
C ASP A 59 -5.74 -12.64 4.98
N ALA A 60 -5.39 -12.93 3.72
CA ALA A 60 -5.42 -11.96 2.64
C ALA A 60 -6.87 -11.71 2.19
N TRP A 61 -7.36 -10.49 2.39
CA TRP A 61 -8.65 -10.06 1.86
C TRP A 61 -8.61 -10.01 0.33
N ARG A 62 -9.57 -10.64 -0.34
CA ARG A 62 -9.75 -10.46 -1.79
C ARG A 62 -10.27 -9.05 -2.02
N HIS A 63 -9.78 -8.38 -3.06
CA HIS A 63 -10.22 -7.04 -3.38
C HIS A 63 -10.43 -6.87 -4.88
N SER A 64 -11.38 -6.00 -5.21
CA SER A 64 -11.54 -5.48 -6.57
C SER A 64 -11.67 -3.96 -6.51
N LEU A 65 -11.02 -3.30 -7.47
CA LEU A 65 -11.03 -1.85 -7.58
C LEU A 65 -11.79 -1.47 -8.86
N GLN A 66 -12.91 -0.79 -8.69
CA GLN A 66 -13.70 -0.27 -9.79
C GLN A 66 -13.43 1.23 -9.94
N ARG A 67 -12.99 1.66 -11.13
CA ARG A 67 -12.84 3.07 -11.45
C ARG A 67 -14.19 3.64 -11.91
N ILE A 68 -14.69 4.66 -11.21
CA ILE A 68 -15.93 5.38 -11.54
C ILE A 68 -15.63 6.72 -12.23
N GLY A 69 -14.44 7.29 -12.00
CA GLY A 69 -13.98 8.51 -12.64
C GLY A 69 -12.46 8.63 -12.64
N PRO A 70 -11.90 9.72 -13.20
CA PRO A 70 -10.46 9.91 -13.30
C PRO A 70 -9.75 9.79 -11.94
N ASP A 71 -10.34 10.35 -10.88
CA ASP A 71 -9.84 10.30 -9.50
C ASP A 71 -10.90 9.76 -8.55
N HIS A 72 -11.72 8.80 -8.99
CA HIS A 72 -12.81 8.26 -8.19
C HIS A 72 -12.90 6.75 -8.38
N HIS A 73 -12.72 6.00 -7.30
CA HIS A 73 -12.68 4.55 -7.28
C HIS A 73 -13.54 3.99 -6.15
N LEU A 74 -14.16 2.83 -6.39
CA LEU A 74 -14.74 1.99 -5.35
C LEU A 74 -13.84 0.78 -5.13
N LEU A 75 -13.47 0.56 -3.88
CA LEU A 75 -12.77 -0.61 -3.42
C LEU A 75 -13.77 -1.55 -2.76
N HIS A 76 -14.00 -2.69 -3.39
CA HIS A 76 -14.76 -3.79 -2.83
C HIS A 76 -13.79 -4.78 -2.19
N VAL A 77 -14.11 -5.21 -0.98
CA VAL A 77 -13.35 -6.21 -0.24
C VAL A 77 -14.23 -7.41 0.05
N GLU A 78 -13.65 -8.60 -0.06
CA GLU A 78 -14.32 -9.87 0.18
C GLU A 78 -13.45 -10.71 1.13
N PRO A 79 -14.02 -11.32 2.18
CA PRO A 79 -13.30 -12.28 3.00
C PRO A 79 -12.88 -13.45 2.12
N GLN A 80 -11.65 -13.92 2.29
CA GLN A 80 -11.26 -15.21 1.75
C GLN A 80 -12.01 -16.31 2.54
N PRO A 81 -12.35 -17.47 1.94
CA PRO A 81 -13.12 -18.51 2.63
C PRO A 81 -12.55 -18.99 3.98
N ALA A 82 -11.25 -18.84 4.21
CA ALA A 82 -10.58 -19.14 5.48
C ALA A 82 -10.66 -17.99 6.52
N ALA A 83 -10.88 -16.75 6.06
CA ALA A 83 -10.78 -15.50 6.83
C ALA A 83 -12.08 -15.08 7.53
N ALA A 84 -13.11 -15.94 7.56
CA ALA A 84 -14.50 -15.57 7.84
C ALA A 84 -14.78 -15.13 9.30
N THR A 85 -13.77 -15.00 10.17
CA THR A 85 -13.95 -14.70 11.60
C THR A 85 -13.48 -13.31 12.03
N ASP A 86 -12.54 -12.68 11.32
CA ASP A 86 -12.02 -11.37 11.73
C ASP A 86 -12.69 -10.22 10.97
N PRO A 87 -13.04 -9.11 11.65
CA PRO A 87 -13.62 -7.95 10.99
C PRO A 87 -12.58 -7.24 10.10
N PHE A 88 -13.01 -6.79 8.92
CA PHE A 88 -12.15 -6.04 8.01
C PHE A 88 -11.68 -4.70 8.65
N PRO A 89 -10.37 -4.40 8.69
CA PRO A 89 -9.84 -3.22 9.36
C PRO A 89 -9.97 -1.94 8.51
N ALA A 90 -11.21 -1.54 8.21
CA ALA A 90 -11.52 -0.45 7.27
C ALA A 90 -10.86 0.89 7.63
N GLY A 91 -10.85 1.26 8.91
CA GLY A 91 -10.22 2.50 9.37
C GLY A 91 -8.71 2.52 9.12
N LEU A 92 -8.01 1.43 9.44
CA LEU A 92 -6.57 1.32 9.18
C LEU A 92 -6.26 1.37 7.68
N VAL A 93 -7.06 0.70 6.84
CA VAL A 93 -6.88 0.76 5.38
C VAL A 93 -7.12 2.17 4.86
N ALA A 94 -8.16 2.86 5.34
CA ALA A 94 -8.42 4.26 5.00
C ALA A 94 -7.27 5.18 5.43
N ASP A 95 -6.71 4.99 6.62
CA ASP A 95 -5.55 5.73 7.10
C ASP A 95 -4.32 5.49 6.21
N LEU A 96 -4.06 4.25 5.80
CA LEU A 96 -2.93 3.92 4.92
C LEU A 96 -3.10 4.50 3.51
N LEU A 97 -4.33 4.47 2.99
CA LEU A 97 -4.64 5.06 1.69
C LEU A 97 -4.49 6.58 1.74
N THR A 98 -4.91 7.24 2.83
CA THR A 98 -4.82 8.70 2.98
C THR A 98 -3.47 9.19 3.52
N ALA A 99 -2.67 8.33 4.13
CA ALA A 99 -1.36 8.69 4.67
C ALA A 99 -0.46 9.23 3.55
N ARG A 100 -0.11 10.50 3.61
CA ARG A 100 0.92 11.06 2.73
C ARG A 100 2.15 10.16 2.87
N GLY A 101 2.59 9.56 1.76
CA GLY A 101 3.79 8.72 1.77
C GLY A 101 4.87 9.49 2.51
N GLY A 102 5.57 8.83 3.44
CA GLY A 102 6.68 9.45 4.13
C GLY A 102 7.62 10.11 3.12
N PRO A 103 8.37 11.15 3.52
CA PRO A 103 9.23 11.88 2.59
C PRO A 103 10.05 10.90 1.76
N ALA A 104 9.96 11.02 0.43
CA ALA A 104 10.66 10.14 -0.48
C ALA A 104 12.15 10.17 -0.12
N VAL A 105 12.69 9.01 0.23
CA VAL A 105 14.11 8.88 0.53
C VAL A 105 14.82 8.61 -0.80
N PRO A 106 15.86 9.39 -1.17
CA PRO A 106 16.60 9.14 -2.40
C PRO A 106 17.20 7.72 -2.36
N LEU A 107 17.08 7.00 -3.48
CA LEU A 107 17.70 5.70 -3.62
C LEU A 107 19.22 5.81 -3.46
N ALA A 108 19.81 4.84 -2.75
CA ALA A 108 21.25 4.69 -2.72
C ALA A 108 21.77 4.36 -4.14
N PRO A 109 23.03 4.70 -4.48
CA PRO A 109 23.59 4.47 -5.82
C PRO A 109 23.39 3.04 -6.34
N ALA A 110 23.59 2.03 -5.48
CA ALA A 110 23.39 0.62 -5.85
C ALA A 110 21.92 0.26 -6.17
N GLN A 111 20.95 0.89 -5.49
CA GLN A 111 19.53 0.69 -5.75
C GLN A 111 19.12 1.35 -7.07
N LEU A 112 19.65 2.55 -7.36
CA LEU A 112 19.43 3.24 -8.62
C LEU A 112 19.97 2.45 -9.81
N ASP A 113 21.19 1.88 -9.68
CA ASP A 113 21.77 1.02 -10.71
C ASP A 113 20.95 -0.25 -10.95
N LEU A 114 20.37 -0.83 -9.90
CA LEU A 114 19.47 -1.98 -9.99
C LEU A 114 18.16 -1.63 -10.72
N VAL A 115 17.51 -0.52 -10.37
CA VAL A 115 16.30 -0.04 -11.04
C VAL A 115 16.56 0.16 -12.52
N ARG A 116 17.64 0.86 -12.89
CA ARG A 116 18.05 1.06 -14.29
C ARG A 116 18.27 -0.27 -15.03
N ARG A 117 18.86 -1.28 -14.38
CA ARG A 117 19.06 -2.60 -15.01
C ARG A 117 17.73 -3.31 -15.27
N VAL A 118 16.80 -3.27 -14.31
CA VAL A 118 15.47 -3.89 -14.42
C VAL A 118 14.63 -3.23 -15.51
N GLU A 119 14.69 -1.89 -15.63
CA GLU A 119 14.01 -1.14 -16.70
C GLU A 119 14.54 -1.51 -18.09
N ASN A 120 15.85 -1.68 -18.23
CA ASN A 120 16.48 -1.97 -19.52
C ASN A 120 16.38 -3.46 -19.92
N THR A 121 16.30 -4.38 -18.96
CA THR A 121 16.11 -5.82 -19.23
C THR A 121 15.43 -6.47 -18.03
N PRO A 122 14.13 -6.76 -18.11
CA PRO A 122 13.42 -7.51 -17.08
C PRO A 122 14.05 -8.91 -16.95
N GLY A 123 14.86 -9.11 -15.91
CA GLY A 123 15.41 -10.42 -15.57
C GLY A 123 14.39 -11.27 -14.82
N PRO A 124 14.58 -12.60 -14.76
CA PRO A 124 13.75 -13.46 -13.93
C PRO A 124 13.86 -13.04 -12.45
N PRO A 125 12.80 -13.22 -11.64
CA PRO A 125 12.85 -12.90 -10.22
C PRO A 125 13.98 -13.68 -9.55
N LEU A 126 14.89 -12.94 -8.89
CA LEU A 126 15.98 -13.54 -8.12
C LEU A 126 15.42 -14.08 -6.81
N PHE A 127 15.28 -15.40 -6.71
CA PHE A 127 14.98 -16.06 -5.45
C PHE A 127 16.15 -16.93 -5.00
N ARG A 128 16.32 -17.04 -3.68
CA ARG A 128 17.26 -17.95 -3.02
C ARG A 128 16.44 -18.94 -2.20
N VAL A 129 16.72 -20.21 -2.34
CA VAL A 129 16.11 -21.27 -1.53
C VAL A 129 17.11 -21.70 -0.47
N LEU A 130 16.65 -21.81 0.77
CA LEU A 130 17.41 -22.36 1.88
C LEU A 130 16.83 -23.73 2.22
N ASN A 131 17.66 -24.76 2.20
CA ASN A 131 17.25 -26.09 2.62
C ASN A 131 17.38 -26.19 4.14
N ALA A 132 16.31 -26.62 4.80
CA ALA A 132 16.33 -26.92 6.22
C ALA A 132 16.61 -28.41 6.43
N ALA A 133 17.48 -28.72 7.39
CA ALA A 133 17.73 -30.10 7.78
C ALA A 133 16.55 -30.73 8.54
N GLU A 134 15.72 -29.90 9.16
CA GLU A 134 14.56 -30.30 9.95
C GLU A 134 13.30 -29.53 9.51
N PRO A 135 12.09 -30.09 9.70
CA PRO A 135 10.85 -29.40 9.42
C PRO A 135 10.67 -28.18 10.33
N PHE A 136 10.23 -27.05 9.76
CA PHE A 136 9.83 -25.89 10.56
C PHE A 136 8.35 -25.94 10.89
N ASP A 137 7.99 -25.36 12.04
CA ASP A 137 6.61 -24.95 12.31
C ASP A 137 6.25 -23.75 11.40
N PRO A 138 5.27 -23.91 10.47
CA PRO A 138 4.89 -22.84 9.56
C PRO A 138 4.43 -21.56 10.27
N ALA A 139 3.69 -21.69 11.38
CA ALA A 139 3.17 -20.54 12.10
C ALA A 139 4.29 -19.76 12.81
N ALA A 140 5.29 -20.47 13.33
CA ALA A 140 6.48 -19.87 13.93
C ALA A 140 7.33 -19.11 12.89
N VAL A 141 7.49 -19.69 11.69
CA VAL A 141 8.21 -19.03 10.58
C VAL A 141 7.48 -17.77 10.13
N GLU A 142 6.16 -17.84 9.93
CA GLU A 142 5.36 -16.67 9.57
C GLU A 142 5.48 -15.56 10.62
N GLY A 143 5.35 -15.91 11.90
CA GLY A 143 5.53 -14.98 13.01
C GLY A 143 6.90 -14.32 13.03
N ALA A 144 7.97 -15.10 12.80
CA ALA A 144 9.35 -14.61 12.74
C ALA A 144 9.57 -13.66 11.55
N LEU A 145 9.07 -14.00 10.36
CA LEU A 145 9.16 -13.15 9.17
C LEU A 145 8.40 -11.83 9.35
N ARG A 146 7.20 -11.89 9.98
CA ARG A 146 6.43 -10.70 10.33
C ARG A 146 7.17 -9.83 11.35
N GLY A 147 7.83 -10.44 12.34
CA GLY A 147 8.70 -9.74 13.29
C GLY A 147 9.86 -9.03 12.59
N LEU A 148 10.53 -9.71 11.66
CA LEU A 148 11.64 -9.15 10.88
C LEU A 148 11.18 -7.94 10.03
N ALA A 149 10.06 -8.07 9.33
CA ALA A 149 9.51 -6.97 8.53
C ALA A 149 9.19 -5.72 9.38
N ARG A 150 8.71 -5.91 10.62
CA ARG A 150 8.46 -4.81 11.56
C ARG A 150 9.74 -4.17 12.08
N ALA A 151 10.79 -4.97 12.33
CA ALA A 151 12.07 -4.48 12.85
C ALA A 151 12.93 -3.77 11.78
N HIS A 152 12.72 -4.07 10.49
CA HIS A 152 13.51 -3.55 9.38
C HIS A 152 12.65 -2.81 8.37
N PRO A 153 12.46 -1.48 8.52
CA PRO A 153 11.57 -0.68 7.66
C PRO A 153 11.87 -0.78 6.15
N LEU A 154 13.12 -1.04 5.78
CA LEU A 154 13.53 -1.20 4.38
C LEU A 154 12.93 -2.44 3.70
N LEU A 155 12.56 -3.48 4.46
CA LEU A 155 11.91 -4.68 3.90
C LEU A 155 10.47 -4.41 3.46
N GLY A 156 9.82 -3.39 4.04
CA GLY A 156 8.51 -2.91 3.62
C GLY A 156 8.57 -1.65 2.75
N ALA A 157 9.77 -1.17 2.39
CA ALA A 157 9.93 0.03 1.58
C ALA A 157 9.58 -0.24 0.12
N ARG A 158 9.13 0.81 -0.57
CA ARG A 158 8.75 0.76 -1.98
C ARG A 158 9.61 1.72 -2.79
N ILE A 159 9.81 1.35 -4.06
CA ILE A 159 10.46 2.21 -5.04
C ILE A 159 9.37 2.66 -6.00
N ASP A 160 8.95 3.92 -5.87
CA ASP A 160 8.03 4.55 -6.80
C ASP A 160 8.87 5.25 -7.89
N ALA A 161 8.61 4.93 -9.15
CA ALA A 161 9.14 5.70 -10.27
C ALA A 161 8.35 7.02 -10.32
N GLN A 162 8.89 8.07 -9.74
CA GLN A 162 8.39 9.41 -10.04
C GLN A 162 8.82 9.71 -11.47
N GLU A 163 7.86 9.75 -12.41
CA GLU A 163 8.14 10.29 -13.75
C GLU A 163 8.79 11.65 -13.53
N GLY A 164 10.07 11.75 -13.88
CA GLY A 164 10.82 12.97 -13.78
C GLY A 164 10.12 13.99 -14.68
N GLY A 165 9.40 14.93 -14.07
CA GLY A 165 8.99 16.14 -14.73
C GLY A 165 10.22 16.75 -15.36
N SER A 166 10.27 16.73 -16.69
CA SER A 166 11.21 17.45 -17.50
C SER A 166 11.14 18.92 -17.09
N VAL A 167 12.18 19.39 -16.40
CA VAL A 167 12.48 20.81 -16.34
C VAL A 167 13.16 21.13 -17.65
N GLN A 168 12.49 21.95 -18.47
CA GLN A 168 13.03 22.56 -19.69
C GLN A 168 14.31 23.34 -19.41
#